data_AF-R0A731-F1
#
_entry.id   AF-R0A731-F1
#
_cell.length_a   1.000
_cell.length_b   1.000
_cell.length_c   1.000
_cell.angle_alpha   90.00
_cell.angle_beta   90.00
_cell.angle_gamma   90.00
#
_symmetry.space_group_name_H-M   'P 1'
#
loop_
_entity.id
_entity.type
_entity.pdbx_description
1 polymer ?
#
loop_
_entity_poly.entity_id
_entity_poly.type
_entity_poly.pdbx_seq_one_letter_code
_entity_poly.pdbx_strand_id
1 'polypeptide(L)'
;MNRLYQMNQKEYQGLLQVASDQVPFGIYAIEKQGYAELRCDKCSSVTQLKSLTRQFKAQGYRVYSNKGGQLMESGTLGAEGALMSAT
;
A
#
# COMPACT_ATOMS: atom_id res chain seq x y z
N MET A 1 -15.09 -12.66 -15.53
CA MET A 1 -16.13 -11.64 -15.31
C MET A 1 -15.49 -10.45 -14.59
N ASN A 2 -15.12 -9.39 -15.32
CA ASN A 2 -14.59 -8.17 -14.72
C ASN A 2 -15.73 -7.16 -14.60
N ARG A 3 -16.33 -7.06 -13.40
CA ARG A 3 -17.35 -6.05 -13.10
C ARG A 3 -16.62 -4.77 -12.73
N LEU A 4 -16.51 -3.86 -13.69
CA LEU A 4 -15.99 -2.52 -13.44
C LEU A 4 -17.12 -1.69 -12.84
N TYR A 5 -17.06 -1.46 -11.54
CA TYR A 5 -18.05 -0.63 -10.86
C TYR A 5 -17.59 0.83 -10.90
N GLN A 6 -18.44 1.70 -11.45
CA GLN A 6 -18.29 3.15 -11.29
C GLN A 6 -19.04 3.56 -10.04
N MET A 7 -18.37 4.32 -9.17
CA MET A 7 -18.92 4.75 -7.89
C MET A 7 -18.50 6.19 -7.61
N ASN A 8 -19.30 6.90 -6.82
CA ASN A 8 -18.94 8.22 -6.34
C ASN A 8 -17.84 8.13 -5.28
N GLN A 9 -17.06 9.20 -5.13
CA GLN A 9 -15.92 9.24 -4.20
C GLN A 9 -16.32 8.94 -2.74
N LYS A 10 -17.54 9.31 -2.33
CA LYS A 10 -18.08 8.99 -0.99
C LYS A 10 -18.32 7.51 -0.79
N GLU A 11 -18.86 6.81 -1.79
CA GLU A 11 -19.12 5.37 -1.72
C GLU A 11 -17.80 4.61 -1.67
N TYR A 12 -16.81 5.07 -2.45
CA TYR A 12 -15.46 4.52 -2.43
C TYR A 12 -14.80 4.67 -1.05
N GLN A 13 -14.91 5.83 -0.40
CA GLN A 13 -14.41 6.03 0.96
C GLN A 13 -15.08 5.08 1.97
N GLY A 14 -16.39 4.87 1.85
CA GLY A 14 -17.11 3.89 2.68
C GLY A 14 -16.55 2.48 2.50
N LEU A 15 -16.33 2.05 1.25
CA LEU A 15 -15.76 0.72 0.96
C LEU A 15 -14.31 0.57 1.44
N LEU A 16 -13.50 1.63 1.32
CA LEU A 16 -12.14 1.64 1.87
C LEU A 16 -12.14 1.43 3.37
N GLN A 17 -13.07 2.07 4.10
CA GLN A 17 -13.20 1.89 5.54
C GLN A 17 -13.57 0.43 5.87
N VAL A 18 -14.56 -0.13 5.18
CA VAL A 18 -14.97 -1.53 5.37
C VAL A 18 -13.83 -2.50 5.07
N ALA A 19 -13.03 -2.24 4.03
CA ALA A 19 -11.87 -3.06 3.68
C ALA A 19 -10.77 -2.96 4.75
N SER A 20 -10.53 -1.75 5.28
CA SER A 20 -9.60 -1.53 6.38
C SER A 20 -10.03 -2.31 7.63
N ASP A 21 -11.30 -2.28 8.00
CA ASP A 21 -11.82 -2.98 9.18
C ASP A 21 -11.67 -4.51 9.07
N GLN A 22 -11.77 -5.07 7.85
CA GLN A 22 -11.57 -6.50 7.59
C GLN A 22 -10.10 -6.96 7.63
N VAL A 23 -9.16 -6.03 7.43
CA VAL A 23 -7.72 -6.31 7.37
C VAL A 23 -7.04 -5.57 8.53
N PRO A 24 -7.00 -6.17 9.74
CA PRO A 24 -6.38 -5.53 10.90
C PRO A 24 -4.87 -5.29 10.70
N PHE A 25 -4.22 -6.15 9.91
CA PHE A 25 -2.81 -6.03 9.55
C PHE A 25 -2.57 -6.57 8.14
N GLY A 26 -2.20 -5.70 7.20
CA GLY A 26 -2.11 -6.08 5.79
C GLY A 26 -2.45 -4.96 4.81
N ILE A 27 -2.58 -5.30 3.53
CA ILE A 27 -2.98 -4.39 2.45
C ILE A 27 -4.47 -4.60 2.16
N TYR A 28 -5.23 -3.51 2.20
CA TYR A 28 -6.69 -3.56 1.99
C TYR A 28 -7.14 -2.90 0.68
N ALA A 29 -6.30 -2.06 0.06
CA ALA A 29 -6.59 -1.52 -1.26
C ALA A 29 -5.31 -1.08 -1.98
N ILE A 30 -5.37 -1.09 -3.31
CA ILE A 30 -4.36 -0.47 -4.18
C ILE A 30 -5.05 0.39 -5.25
N GLU A 31 -4.42 1.49 -5.61
CA GLU A 31 -4.92 2.44 -6.62
C GLU A 31 -3.87 2.67 -7.70
N LYS A 32 -4.31 2.75 -8.95
CA LYS A 32 -3.46 3.16 -10.08
C LYS A 32 -4.29 3.82 -11.16
N GLN A 33 -3.87 5.01 -11.60
CA GLN A 33 -4.45 5.71 -12.76
C GLN A 33 -5.98 5.84 -12.72
N GLY A 34 -6.57 6.06 -11.53
CA GLY A 34 -8.02 6.21 -11.37
C GLY A 34 -8.78 4.89 -11.17
N TYR A 35 -8.10 3.75 -11.17
CA TYR A 35 -8.67 2.46 -10.81
C TYR A 35 -8.28 2.12 -9.37
N ALA A 36 -9.27 1.72 -8.59
CA ALA A 36 -9.09 1.18 -7.25
C ALA A 36 -9.42 -0.31 -7.24
N GLU A 37 -8.51 -1.11 -6.69
CA GLU A 37 -8.71 -2.52 -6.40
C GLU A 37 -8.72 -2.72 -4.89
N LEU A 38 -9.87 -3.14 -4.37
CA LEU A 38 -9.98 -3.58 -2.97
C LEU A 38 -9.38 -4.97 -2.84
N ARG A 39 -8.55 -5.17 -1.82
CA ARG A 39 -7.83 -6.41 -1.56
C ARG A 39 -8.00 -6.82 -0.10
N CYS A 40 -7.76 -8.09 0.21
CA CYS A 40 -7.82 -8.62 1.57
C CYS A 40 -6.50 -9.33 1.93
N ASP A 41 -5.36 -8.73 1.59
CA ASP A 41 -4.05 -9.33 1.79
C ASP A 41 -3.61 -9.19 3.25
N LYS A 42 -4.00 -10.16 4.08
CA LYS A 42 -3.59 -10.26 5.48
C LYS A 42 -2.11 -10.62 5.55
N CYS A 43 -1.33 -9.81 6.24
CA CYS A 43 0.08 -10.08 6.48
C CYS A 43 0.24 -10.71 7.87
N SER A 44 1.28 -11.52 8.06
CA SER A 44 1.62 -12.06 9.38
C SER A 44 2.79 -11.31 10.03
N SER A 45 3.51 -10.49 9.26
CA SER A 45 4.69 -9.75 9.73
C SER A 45 4.87 -8.39 9.05
N VAL A 46 5.57 -7.48 9.75
CA VAL A 46 5.91 -6.14 9.22
C VAL A 46 6.84 -6.24 8.01
N THR A 47 7.75 -7.21 7.98
CA THR A 47 8.66 -7.42 6.86
C THR A 47 7.90 -7.82 5.60
N GLN A 48 6.91 -8.72 5.73
CA GLN A 48 6.03 -9.11 4.62
C GLN A 48 5.24 -7.90 4.10
N LEU A 49 4.66 -7.10 5.02
CA LEU A 49 3.91 -5.91 4.65
C LEU A 49 4.79 -4.88 3.92
N LYS A 50 6.01 -4.63 4.42
CA LYS A 50 6.98 -3.74 3.78
C LYS A 50 7.38 -4.24 2.38
N SER A 51 7.61 -5.54 2.24
CA SER A 51 7.96 -6.16 0.95
C SER A 51 6.85 -5.95 -0.07
N LEU A 52 5.61 -6.31 0.27
CA LEU A 52 4.45 -6.13 -0.61
C LEU A 52 4.21 -4.67 -0.96
N THR A 53 4.27 -3.78 0.03
CA THR A 53 4.12 -2.34 -0.19
C THR A 53 5.17 -1.82 -1.17
N ARG A 54 6.43 -2.27 -1.05
CA ARG A 54 7.51 -1.90 -1.99
C ARG A 54 7.26 -2.44 -3.39
N GLN A 55 6.81 -3.69 -3.52
CA GLN A 55 6.51 -4.30 -4.82
C GLN A 55 5.41 -3.52 -5.55
N PHE A 56 4.30 -3.21 -4.88
CA PHE A 56 3.21 -2.45 -5.48
C PHE A 56 3.61 -1.01 -5.81
N LYS A 57 4.37 -0.34 -4.93
CA LYS A 57 4.90 0.99 -5.22
C LYS A 57 5.85 1.00 -6.41
N ALA A 58 6.71 -0.01 -6.55
CA ALA A 58 7.61 -0.15 -7.69
C ALA A 58 6.85 -0.32 -9.02
N GLN A 59 5.65 -0.91 -8.98
CA GLN A 59 4.75 -1.04 -10.12
C GLN A 59 3.89 0.21 -10.38
N GLY A 60 4.05 1.27 -9.56
CA GLY A 60 3.33 2.53 -9.68
C GLY A 60 1.96 2.56 -9.02
N TYR A 61 1.66 1.63 -8.10
CA TYR A 61 0.42 1.64 -7.33
C TYR A 61 0.55 2.47 -6.05
N ARG A 62 -0.51 3.19 -5.71
CA ARG A 62 -0.73 3.76 -4.39
C ARG A 62 -1.33 2.68 -3.49
N VAL A 63 -0.67 2.40 -2.37
CA VAL A 63 -0.98 1.24 -1.52
C VAL A 63 -1.61 1.73 -0.22
N TYR A 64 -2.73 1.11 0.17
CA TYR A 64 -3.41 1.32 1.44
C TYR A 64 -3.24 0.09 2.32
N SER A 65 -2.68 0.29 3.51
CA SER A 65 -2.32 -0.81 4.39
C SER A 65 -2.45 -0.45 5.86
N ASN A 66 -2.83 -1.44 6.67
CA ASN A 66 -2.85 -1.36 8.12
C ASN A 66 -1.58 -1.99 8.68
N LYS A 67 -0.87 -1.22 9.51
CA LYS A 67 0.37 -1.66 10.17
C LYS A 67 0.13 -2.25 11.56
N GLY A 68 -1.12 -2.38 12.00
CA GLY A 68 -1.52 -2.86 13.33
C GLY A 68 -0.79 -2.15 14.46
N GLY A 69 -1.38 -1.09 15.02
CA GLY A 69 -0.98 -0.54 16.32
C GLY A 69 0.53 -0.43 16.62
N GLN A 70 1.35 0.09 15.70
CA GLN A 70 2.68 0.57 16.05
C GLN A 70 3.12 1.74 15.16
N LEU A 71 3.18 2.89 15.81
CA LEU A 71 3.82 4.12 15.36
C LEU A 71 5.28 3.81 15.00
N MET A 72 5.61 3.90 13.72
CA MET A 72 6.93 4.39 13.30
C MET A 72 6.70 5.26 12.08
N GLU A 73 6.81 6.56 12.34
CA GLU A 73 6.86 7.66 11.40
C GLU A 73 7.99 7.48 10.38
N SER A 74 7.78 8.23 9.29
CA SER A 74 8.57 8.50 8.11
C SER A 74 10.12 8.44 8.20
N GLY A 75 10.72 8.07 7.06
CA GLY A 75 12.15 8.16 6.79
C GLY A 75 12.46 7.66 5.38
N THR A 76 12.16 8.53 4.41
CA THR A 76 12.41 8.42 2.98
C THR A 76 13.89 8.25 2.61
N LEU A 77 14.13 7.59 1.47
CA LEU A 77 15.10 7.89 0.39
C LEU A 77 16.51 8.32 0.85
N GLY A 78 17.59 7.60 0.56
CA GLY A 78 17.97 7.11 -0.75
C GLY A 78 19.50 7.02 -0.76
N ALA A 79 20.06 6.22 -1.66
CA ALA A 79 21.49 6.00 -1.77
C ALA A 79 22.22 7.31 -2.14
N GLU A 80 23.08 7.81 -1.25
CA GLU A 80 24.23 8.64 -1.61
C GLU A 80 25.44 8.12 -0.86
N GLY A 81 26.27 7.36 -1.58
CA GLY A 81 27.50 6.77 -1.08
C GLY A 81 28.28 6.08 -2.18
N ALA A 82 28.19 6.60 -3.40
CA ALA A 82 28.99 6.17 -4.54
C ALA A 82 29.49 7.40 -5.28
N LEU A 83 30.48 8.09 -4.70
CA LEU A 83 31.41 8.93 -5.46
C LEU A 83 32.82 8.75 -4.88
N MET A 84 33.66 8.12 -5.68
CA MET A 84 35.04 8.50 -6.07
C MET A 84 35.95 9.03 -4.94
N SER A 85 37.15 8.49 -4.73
CA SER A 85 38.20 8.44 -5.76
C SER A 85 39.34 7.52 -5.33
N ALA A 86 39.93 6.85 -6.31
CA ALA A 86 41.25 6.25 -6.21
C ALA A 86 42.33 7.33 -5.97
N THR A 87 43.29 7.01 -5.12
CA THR A 87 44.66 7.53 -5.13
C THR A 87 45.54 6.33 -4.89
#